data_AF-A0A2H6MZI7-F1
#
_entry.id   AF-A0A2H6MZI7-F1
#
_cell.length_a   1.000
_cell.length_b   1.000
_cell.length_c   1.000
_cell.angle_alpha   90.00
_cell.angle_beta   90.00
_cell.angle_gamma   90.00
#
_symmetry.space_group_name_H-M   'P 1'
#
loop_
_entity.id
_entity.type
_entity.pdbx_description
1 polymer ?
#
loop_
_entity_poly.entity_id
_entity_poly.type
_entity_poly.pdbx_seq_one_letter_code
_entity_poly.pdbx_strand_id
1 'polypeptide(L)'
;MYEGKHIHFSEVDNKPLCSYSPKLCKQRRLNGYAFCIRHVLEDKTAPFKQCEYVAKYNSQRCTNPIPKSEDRRYCNSHLQVLGFLPKKERKKKNDPIEEVKVRHQMDSIAFSLTVPPL
;
A
#
# COMPACT_ATOMS: atom_id res chain seq x y z
N MET A 1 -6.97 -5.82 -22.60
CA MET A 1 -7.05 -5.53 -21.15
C MET A 1 -7.48 -6.82 -20.48
N TYR A 2 -6.75 -7.35 -19.49
CA TYR A 2 -7.13 -8.64 -18.88
C TYR A 2 -8.35 -8.42 -18.00
N GLU A 3 -9.54 -8.74 -18.52
CA GLU A 3 -10.78 -8.73 -17.76
C GLU A 3 -10.86 -10.06 -17.01
N GLY A 4 -10.55 -10.04 -15.72
CA GLY A 4 -10.66 -11.23 -14.88
C GLY A 4 -12.07 -11.82 -14.97
N LYS A 5 -12.19 -13.16 -15.05
CA LYS A 5 -13.45 -13.88 -15.30
C LYS A 5 -14.55 -13.64 -14.25
N HIS A 6 -14.19 -13.10 -13.08
CA HIS A 6 -15.10 -12.86 -11.95
C HIS A 6 -14.93 -11.42 -11.46
N ILE A 7 -15.52 -10.45 -12.15
CA ILE A 7 -15.45 -9.03 -11.77
C ILE A 7 -16.43 -8.76 -10.62
N HIS A 8 -15.92 -8.23 -9.52
CA HIS A 8 -16.73 -7.72 -8.42
C HIS A 8 -16.70 -6.19 -8.41
N PHE A 9 -17.76 -5.55 -7.92
CA PHE A 9 -17.85 -4.09 -7.80
C PHE A 9 -18.06 -3.70 -6.34
N SER A 10 -17.57 -2.51 -5.97
CA SER A 10 -17.82 -1.95 -4.63
C SER A 10 -19.23 -1.36 -4.56
N GLU A 11 -19.96 -1.65 -3.48
CA GLU A 11 -21.29 -1.09 -3.21
C GLU A 11 -21.25 0.43 -2.95
N VAL A 12 -20.10 0.98 -2.53
CA VAL A 12 -19.97 2.39 -2.14
C VAL A 12 -19.72 3.30 -3.35
N ASP A 13 -18.85 2.88 -4.26
CA ASP A 13 -18.34 3.71 -5.36
C ASP A 13 -18.47 3.07 -6.75
N ASN A 14 -19.05 1.87 -6.83
CA ASN A 14 -19.25 1.12 -8.08
C ASN A 14 -17.97 0.89 -8.90
N LYS A 15 -16.77 1.02 -8.30
CA LYS A 15 -15.50 0.73 -8.99
C LYS A 15 -15.16 -0.77 -8.91
N PRO A 16 -14.46 -1.32 -9.91
CA PRO A 16 -14.10 -2.72 -9.94
C PRO A 16 -13.13 -3.10 -8.81
N LEU A 17 -13.35 -4.28 -8.26
CA LEU A 17 -12.57 -4.91 -7.20
C LEU A 17 -11.76 -6.08 -7.76
N CYS A 18 -10.91 -6.64 -6.91
CA CYS A 18 -10.08 -7.80 -7.20
C CYS A 18 -10.95 -8.98 -7.69
N SER A 19 -10.58 -9.54 -8.84
CA SER A 19 -11.36 -10.58 -9.53
C SER A 19 -11.11 -12.01 -9.03
N TYR A 20 -10.74 -12.14 -7.75
CA TYR A 20 -10.40 -13.43 -7.15
C TYR A 20 -11.66 -14.27 -6.94
N SER A 21 -11.68 -15.46 -7.51
CA SER A 21 -12.91 -16.26 -7.66
C SER A 21 -13.27 -17.11 -6.45
N PRO A 22 -12.32 -17.73 -5.71
CA PRO A 22 -12.66 -18.60 -4.56
C PRO A 22 -13.38 -17.87 -3.42
N LYS A 23 -13.07 -16.60 -3.19
CA LYS A 23 -13.70 -15.77 -2.15
C LYS A 23 -13.79 -14.32 -2.61
N LEU A 24 -14.91 -13.65 -2.31
CA LEU A 24 -15.08 -12.23 -2.62
C LEU A 24 -13.96 -11.39 -1.96
N CYS A 25 -13.08 -10.84 -2.79
CA CYS A 25 -12.01 -9.97 -2.33
C CYS A 25 -12.43 -8.50 -2.44
N LYS A 26 -12.64 -7.84 -1.30
CA LYS A 26 -13.04 -6.42 -1.24
C LYS A 26 -11.90 -5.42 -1.54
N GLN A 27 -10.74 -5.90 -1.96
CA GLN A 27 -9.57 -5.06 -2.26
C GLN A 27 -9.63 -4.51 -3.69
N ARG A 28 -9.04 -3.32 -3.90
CA ARG A 28 -8.93 -2.72 -5.24
C ARG A 28 -7.99 -3.49 -6.14
N ARG A 29 -8.24 -3.40 -7.44
CA ARG A 29 -7.34 -3.90 -8.48
C ARG A 29 -6.03 -3.12 -8.47
N LEU A 30 -4.93 -3.81 -8.71
CA LEU A 30 -3.65 -3.19 -9.01
C LEU A 30 -3.71 -2.54 -10.40
N ASN A 31 -3.02 -1.41 -10.59
CA ASN A 31 -3.07 -0.70 -11.86
C ASN A 31 -2.57 -1.59 -13.03
N GLY A 32 -3.38 -1.73 -14.08
CA GLY A 32 -3.10 -2.60 -15.22
C GLY A 32 -3.42 -4.09 -15.00
N TYR A 33 -3.97 -4.50 -13.84
CA TYR A 33 -4.29 -5.90 -13.53
C TYR A 33 -5.75 -6.08 -13.09
N ALA A 34 -6.25 -7.31 -13.18
CA ALA A 34 -7.59 -7.69 -12.70
C ALA A 34 -7.67 -8.01 -11.21
N PHE A 35 -6.52 -8.09 -10.52
CA PHE A 35 -6.39 -8.58 -9.14
C PHE A 35 -5.75 -7.53 -8.24
N CYS A 36 -5.97 -7.62 -6.93
CA CYS A 36 -5.22 -6.84 -5.96
C CYS A 36 -3.79 -7.39 -5.81
N ILE A 37 -2.92 -6.64 -5.11
CA ILE A 37 -1.54 -7.09 -4.86
C ILE A 37 -1.48 -8.50 -4.23
N ARG A 38 -2.40 -8.85 -3.32
CA ARG A 38 -2.39 -10.17 -2.67
C ARG A 38 -2.71 -11.32 -3.61
N HIS A 39 -3.52 -11.08 -4.64
CA HIS A 39 -3.97 -12.08 -5.59
C HIS A 39 -3.35 -11.92 -6.98
N VAL A 40 -2.34 -11.06 -7.13
CA VAL A 40 -1.69 -10.82 -8.43
C VAL A 40 -1.01 -12.08 -8.99
N LEU A 41 -0.67 -13.06 -8.14
CA LEU A 41 -0.09 -14.34 -8.54
C LEU A 41 -1.08 -15.28 -9.25
N GLU A 42 -2.38 -14.99 -9.19
CA GLU A 42 -3.39 -15.72 -9.97
C GLU A 42 -3.29 -15.41 -11.47
N ASP A 43 -2.74 -14.24 -11.81
CA ASP A 43 -2.47 -13.85 -13.17
C ASP A 43 -1.07 -14.33 -13.59
N LYS A 44 -1.03 -15.42 -14.38
CA LYS A 44 0.22 -15.97 -14.92
C LYS A 44 0.95 -15.00 -15.87
N THR A 45 0.23 -14.03 -16.44
CA THR A 45 0.82 -13.01 -17.32
C THR A 45 1.49 -11.89 -16.52
N ALA A 46 1.15 -11.76 -15.23
CA ALA A 46 1.69 -10.70 -14.42
C ALA A 46 3.20 -10.89 -14.16
N PRO A 47 4.01 -9.81 -14.17
CA PRO A 47 5.43 -9.84 -13.93
C PRO A 47 5.74 -9.95 -12.43
N PHE A 48 5.12 -10.91 -11.74
CA PHE A 48 5.37 -11.21 -10.33
C PHE A 48 5.83 -12.67 -10.18
N LYS A 49 6.67 -12.92 -9.18
CA LYS A 49 7.10 -14.24 -8.73
C LYS A 49 6.74 -14.40 -7.25
N GLN A 50 6.44 -15.62 -6.81
CA GLN A 50 6.14 -15.89 -5.40
C GLN A 50 7.43 -15.91 -4.57
N CYS A 51 7.36 -15.37 -3.35
CA CYS A 51 8.45 -15.44 -2.38
C CYS A 51 8.89 -16.90 -2.14
N GLU A 52 10.21 -17.14 -2.18
CA GLU A 52 10.76 -18.50 -2.06
C GLU A 52 10.89 -19.01 -0.63
N TYR A 53 10.63 -18.16 0.37
CA TYR A 53 10.70 -18.54 1.78
C TYR A 53 9.71 -19.65 2.11
N VAL A 54 10.20 -20.69 2.80
CA VAL A 54 9.42 -21.79 3.35
C VAL A 54 9.50 -21.71 4.88
N ALA A 55 8.36 -21.63 5.54
CA ALA A 55 8.30 -21.53 6.98
C ALA A 55 8.74 -22.84 7.65
N LYS A 56 9.63 -22.75 8.64
CA LYS A 56 10.21 -23.93 9.33
C LYS A 56 9.17 -24.76 10.12
N TYR A 57 8.11 -24.12 10.61
CA TYR A 57 7.16 -24.75 11.53
C TYR A 57 6.06 -25.54 10.82
N ASN A 58 5.65 -25.13 9.61
CA ASN A 58 4.56 -25.78 8.86
C ASN A 58 4.96 -26.18 7.43
N SER A 59 6.23 -25.95 7.05
CA SER A 59 6.73 -26.16 5.69
C SER A 59 5.93 -25.43 4.60
N GLN A 60 5.15 -24.40 4.97
CA GLN A 60 4.33 -23.66 4.02
C GLN A 60 5.18 -22.58 3.34
N ARG A 61 5.06 -22.50 2.02
CA ARG A 61 5.70 -21.45 1.23
C ARG A 61 4.96 -20.13 1.41
N CYS A 62 5.73 -19.05 1.55
CA CYS A 62 5.19 -17.69 1.63
C CYS A 62 4.40 -17.35 0.36
N THR A 63 3.21 -16.76 0.51
CA THR A 63 2.31 -16.39 -0.60
C THR A 63 2.52 -14.97 -1.11
N ASN A 64 3.48 -14.22 -0.56
CA ASN A 64 3.70 -12.84 -0.98
C ASN A 64 4.31 -12.75 -2.39
N PRO A 65 3.78 -11.88 -3.26
CA PRO A 65 4.38 -11.62 -4.57
C PRO A 65 5.64 -10.74 -4.45
N ILE A 66 6.53 -10.90 -5.43
CA ILE A 66 7.74 -10.12 -5.66
C ILE A 66 7.72 -9.70 -7.14
N PRO A 67 7.86 -8.40 -7.47
CA PRO A 67 8.01 -7.97 -8.85
C PRO A 67 9.21 -8.66 -9.52
N LYS A 68 9.05 -9.17 -10.75
CA LYS A 68 10.14 -9.80 -11.52
C LYS A 68 11.26 -8.81 -11.87
N SER A 69 10.97 -7.51 -11.88
CA SER A 69 11.96 -6.44 -12.03
C SER A 69 12.96 -6.39 -10.87
N GLU A 70 12.63 -6.98 -9.71
CA GLU A 70 13.55 -7.07 -8.57
C GLU A 70 14.27 -8.41 -8.55
N ASP A 71 15.60 -8.37 -8.58
CA ASP A 71 16.45 -9.56 -8.50
C ASP A 71 16.65 -10.03 -7.05
N ARG A 72 15.54 -10.44 -6.45
CA ARG A 72 15.48 -10.90 -5.05
C ARG A 72 14.60 -12.14 -4.96
N ARG A 73 14.96 -13.03 -4.03
CA ARG A 73 14.26 -14.31 -3.81
C ARG A 73 13.18 -14.25 -2.72
N TYR A 74 13.31 -13.28 -1.81
CA TYR A 74 12.44 -13.17 -0.63
C TYR A 74 11.70 -11.82 -0.59
N CYS A 75 10.47 -11.83 -0.07
CA CYS A 75 9.68 -10.62 0.17
C CYS A 75 10.30 -9.76 1.28
N ASN A 76 9.84 -8.52 1.47
CA ASN A 76 10.55 -7.55 2.34
C ASN A 76 10.62 -8.02 3.79
N SER A 77 9.52 -8.59 4.28
CA SER A 77 9.44 -9.22 5.59
C SER A 77 10.47 -10.35 5.72
N HIS A 78 10.58 -11.24 4.72
CA HIS A 78 11.52 -12.35 4.77
C HIS A 78 12.98 -11.94 4.58
N LEU A 79 13.27 -10.90 3.79
CA LEU A 79 14.63 -10.33 3.73
C LEU A 79 15.05 -9.72 5.07
N GLN A 80 14.12 -9.06 5.76
CA GLN A 80 14.40 -8.45 7.06
C GLN A 80 14.66 -9.49 8.15
N VAL A 81 13.86 -10.56 8.24
CA VAL A 81 14.07 -11.62 9.26
C VAL A 81 15.29 -12.49 8.98
N LEU A 82 15.70 -12.64 7.71
CA LEU A 82 16.93 -13.35 7.34
C LEU A 82 18.20 -12.49 7.50
N GLY A 83 18.06 -11.20 7.85
CA GLY A 83 19.19 -10.30 8.07
C GLY A 83 19.85 -9.77 6.78
N PHE A 84 19.21 -9.93 5.61
CA PHE A 84 19.75 -9.44 4.34
C PHE A 84 19.56 -7.93 4.13
N LEU A 85 18.60 -7.31 4.83
CA LEU A 85 18.43 -5.86 4.78
C LEU A 85 19.14 -5.23 5.99
N PRO A 86 20.04 -4.26 5.78
CA PRO A 86 20.56 -3.47 6.89
C PRO A 86 19.36 -2.79 7.57
N LYS A 87 19.32 -2.88 8.91
CA LYS A 87 18.34 -2.13 9.71
C LYS A 87 18.52 -0.66 9.34
N LYS A 88 17.64 -0.10 8.52
CA LYS A 88 17.57 1.36 8.39
C LYS A 88 17.22 1.86 9.78
N GLU A 89 18.19 2.48 10.44
CA GLU A 89 17.88 3.35 11.58
C GLU A 89 16.75 4.26 11.11
N ARG A 90 15.69 4.33 11.91
CA ARG A 90 14.61 5.28 11.67
C ARG A 90 15.26 6.66 11.60
N LYS A 91 15.43 7.21 10.40
CA LYS A 91 15.44 8.66 10.23
C LYS A 91 14.08 9.11 10.74
N LYS A 92 14.09 9.69 11.94
CA LYS A 92 12.97 10.45 12.49
C LYS A 92 12.51 11.38 11.36
N LYS A 93 11.33 11.12 10.81
CA LYS A 93 10.69 12.09 9.91
C LYS A 93 10.53 13.34 10.78
N ASN A 94 11.29 14.38 10.46
CA ASN A 94 10.92 15.71 10.89
C ASN A 94 9.62 16.00 10.11
N ASP A 95 8.50 15.95 10.82
CA ASP A 95 7.19 16.32 10.30
C ASP A 95 7.21 17.82 9.96
N PRO A 96 7.07 18.23 8.69
CA PRO A 96 6.77 19.63 8.39
C PRO A 96 5.26 19.83 8.60
N ILE A 97 4.82 19.83 9.86
CA ILE A 97 3.43 20.16 10.23
C ILE A 97 3.37 21.50 11.02
N GLU A 98 4.51 22.10 11.40
CA GLU A 98 4.49 23.33 12.19
C GLU A 98 4.25 24.64 11.38
N GLU A 99 4.37 24.66 10.05
CA GLU A 99 4.20 25.91 9.29
C GLU A 99 2.74 26.40 9.16
N VAL A 100 1.75 25.52 9.33
CA VAL A 100 0.33 25.90 9.12
C VAL A 100 -0.26 26.62 10.34
N LYS A 101 0.34 26.46 11.53
CA LYS A 101 -0.20 27.07 12.77
C LYS A 101 0.21 28.53 12.95
N VAL A 102 1.35 28.95 12.38
CA VAL A 102 1.83 30.33 12.51
C VAL A 102 0.94 31.31 11.73
N ARG A 103 0.47 30.93 10.53
CA ARG A 103 -0.40 31.80 9.72
C ARG A 103 -1.73 32.11 10.40
N HIS A 104 -2.43 31.09 10.90
CA HIS A 104 -3.73 31.27 11.55
C HIS A 104 -3.67 32.10 12.84
N GLN A 105 -2.51 32.14 13.51
CA GLN A 105 -2.34 32.96 14.69
C GLN A 105 -2.19 34.44 14.31
N MET A 106 -1.52 34.76 13.20
CA MET A 106 -1.32 36.14 12.72
C MET A 106 -2.61 36.76 12.15
N ASP A 107 -3.45 35.96 11.49
CA ASP A 107 -4.74 36.42 10.96
C ASP A 107 -5.75 36.77 12.08
N SER A 108 -5.67 36.11 13.24
CA SER A 108 -6.59 36.38 14.37
C SER A 108 -6.25 37.68 15.12
N ILE A 109 -4.97 38.07 15.19
CA ILE A 109 -4.54 39.29 15.90
C ILE A 109 -4.91 40.54 15.09
N ALA A 110 -4.87 40.46 13.76
CA ALA A 110 -5.19 41.59 12.88
C ALA A 110 -6.67 42.03 12.93
N PHE A 111 -7.59 41.15 13.34
CA PHE A 111 -9.02 41.48 13.42
C PHE A 111 -9.43 42.22 14.70
N SER A 112 -8.53 42.35 15.69
CA SER A 112 -8.88 42.90 17.01
C SER A 112 -8.57 44.39 17.18
N LEU A 113 -8.07 45.08 16.14
CA LEU A 113 -7.58 46.46 16.24
C LEU A 113 -8.45 47.53 15.54
N THR A 114 -9.65 47.20 15.10
CA THR A 114 -10.56 48.20 14.48
C THR A 114 -11.94 48.18 15.11
N VAL A 115 -12.05 48.60 16.37
CA VAL A 115 -13.31 49.15 16.90
C VAL A 115 -12.99 50.44 17.64
N PRO A 116 -13.28 51.62 17.08
CA PRO A 116 -13.23 52.87 17.83
C PRO A 116 -14.42 52.92 18.80
N PRO A 117 -14.26 53.45 20.02
CA PRO A 117 -15.36 53.60 20.96
C PRO A 117 -16.25 54.79 20.57
N LEU A 118 -17.57 54.61 20.70
CA LEU A 118 -18.58 55.68 20.80
C LEU A 118 -19.31 55.54 22.13
#